data_AF-A0A7V3FZP5-F1
#
_entry.id   AF-A0A7V3FZP5-F1
#
_cell.length_a   1.000
_cell.length_b   1.000
_cell.length_c   1.000
_cell.angle_alpha   90.00
_cell.angle_beta   90.00
_cell.angle_gamma   90.00
#
_symmetry.space_group_name_H-M   'P 1'
#
loop_
_entity.id
_entity.type
_entity.pdbx_description
1 polymer ?
#
loop_
_entity_poly.entity_id
_entity_poly.type
_entity_poly.pdbx_seq_one_letter_code
_entity_poly.pdbx_strand_id
1 'polypeptide(L)'
;MSEAGELAVYLVPELVPVGRLQEGVAVVIDVLRATTTMIHALAAGCTMIRPCAEVEEARALAESLPAGKVLLAGERGGQSLPGFDLGNS
;
A
#
# COMPACT_ATOMS: atom_id res chain seq x y z
N MET A 1 29.82 13.97 -15.01
CA MET A 1 29.60 12.93 -13.98
C MET A 1 28.37 13.36 -13.21
N SER A 2 27.25 12.62 -13.30
CA SER A 2 26.13 12.94 -12.40
C SER A 2 26.57 12.59 -10.98
N GLU A 3 26.20 13.40 -10.00
CA GLU A 3 26.40 13.03 -8.60
C GLU A 3 25.73 11.68 -8.33
N ALA A 4 26.42 10.82 -7.59
CA ALA A 4 25.84 9.56 -7.13
C ALA A 4 24.69 9.90 -6.17
N GLY A 5 23.49 9.40 -6.44
CA GLY A 5 22.36 9.58 -5.53
C GLY A 5 22.66 8.98 -4.16
N GLU A 6 22.25 9.67 -3.10
CA GLU A 6 22.37 9.18 -1.72
C GLU A 6 21.31 8.10 -1.46
N LEU A 7 21.73 6.94 -0.93
CA LEU A 7 20.82 5.87 -0.49
C LEU A 7 20.73 5.87 1.05
N ALA A 8 19.53 6.12 1.57
CA ALA A 8 19.22 5.98 2.99
C ALA A 8 18.18 4.86 3.18
N VAL A 9 18.36 4.05 4.23
CA VAL A 9 17.46 2.94 4.57
C VAL A 9 16.94 3.16 5.98
N TYR A 10 15.60 3.13 6.12
CA TYR A 10 14.90 3.25 7.39
C TYR A 10 14.04 2.00 7.56
N LEU A 11 14.17 1.33 8.72
CA LEU A 11 13.51 0.05 8.95
C LEU A 11 12.00 0.18 9.18
N VAL A 12 11.56 1.34 9.69
CA VAL A 12 10.16 1.69 9.90
C VAL A 12 9.96 3.18 9.56
N PRO A 13 8.74 3.60 9.15
CA PRO A 13 8.47 4.98 8.75
C PRO A 13 8.80 6.01 9.82
N GLU A 14 8.66 5.67 11.10
CA GLU A 14 8.90 6.56 12.24
C GLU A 14 10.37 6.96 12.41
N LEU A 15 11.30 6.21 11.80
CA LEU A 15 12.73 6.51 11.83
C LEU A 15 13.17 7.49 10.76
N VAL A 16 12.28 7.87 9.85
CA VAL A 16 12.58 8.83 8.78
C VAL A 16 12.63 10.24 9.36
N PRO A 17 13.78 10.96 9.26
CA PRO A 17 13.85 12.33 9.74
C PRO A 17 12.85 13.24 9.04
N VAL A 18 12.28 14.18 9.78
CA VAL A 18 11.37 15.19 9.22
C VAL A 18 12.06 15.91 8.06
N GLY A 19 11.37 16.01 6.92
CA GLY A 19 11.90 16.63 5.71
C GLY A 19 12.79 15.74 4.86
N ARG A 20 13.22 14.55 5.32
CA ARG A 20 14.14 13.68 4.57
C ARG A 20 13.61 13.25 3.19
N LEU A 21 12.29 13.08 3.08
CA LEU A 21 11.62 12.64 1.86
C LEU A 21 11.31 13.79 0.89
N GLN A 22 11.53 15.04 1.29
CA GLN A 22 11.34 16.18 0.40
C GLN A 22 12.40 16.09 -0.71
N GLU A 23 11.95 16.04 -1.97
CA GLU A 23 12.80 15.99 -3.18
C GLU A 23 13.55 14.66 -3.44
N GLY A 24 13.14 13.56 -2.80
CA GLY A 24 13.70 12.22 -3.02
C GLY A 24 12.74 11.22 -3.68
N VAL A 25 13.28 10.06 -4.03
CA VAL A 25 12.49 8.87 -4.41
C VAL A 25 12.35 7.97 -3.18
N ALA A 26 11.11 7.72 -2.75
CA ALA A 26 10.82 6.79 -1.68
C ALA A 26 10.49 5.40 -2.26
N VAL A 27 11.15 4.37 -1.73
CA VAL A 27 10.83 2.97 -2.03
C VAL A 27 10.30 2.33 -0.75
N VAL A 28 8.99 2.04 -0.72
CA VAL A 28 8.34 1.37 0.41
C VAL A 28 8.50 -0.14 0.25
N ILE A 29 8.93 -0.80 1.32
CA ILE A 29 9.14 -2.25 1.35
C ILE A 29 8.39 -2.82 2.55
N ASP A 30 7.33 -3.56 2.25
CA ASP A 30 6.65 -4.47 3.18
C ASP A 30 6.45 -5.80 2.45
N VAL A 31 7.49 -6.64 2.53
CA VAL A 31 7.55 -7.90 1.78
C VAL A 31 6.46 -8.88 2.26
N LEU A 32 6.10 -8.84 3.54
CA LEU A 32 5.18 -9.79 4.18
C LEU A 32 4.04 -9.03 4.86
N ARG A 33 3.02 -8.60 4.11
CA ARG A 33 2.72 -8.97 2.70
C ARG A 33 2.29 -7.81 1.81
N ALA A 34 2.15 -6.59 2.34
CA ALA A 34 1.43 -5.52 1.64
C ALA A 34 2.03 -5.20 0.25
N THR A 35 3.31 -4.85 0.17
CA THR A 35 3.91 -4.48 -1.13
C THR A 35 3.99 -5.65 -2.10
N THR A 36 4.16 -6.88 -1.61
CA THR A 36 4.11 -8.10 -2.43
C THR A 36 2.72 -8.30 -3.03
N THR A 37 1.66 -8.27 -2.21
CA THR A 37 0.27 -8.39 -2.67
C THR A 37 -0.09 -7.26 -3.66
N MET A 38 0.35 -6.03 -3.41
CA MET A 38 0.13 -4.91 -4.32
C MET A 38 0.76 -5.16 -5.71
N ILE A 39 2.01 -5.60 -5.76
CA ILE A 39 2.70 -5.93 -7.01
C ILE A 39 1.97 -7.06 -7.75
N HIS A 40 1.56 -8.11 -7.05
CA HIS A 40 0.80 -9.22 -7.64
C HIS A 40 -0.55 -8.76 -8.19
N ALA A 41 -1.29 -7.92 -7.47
CA ALA A 41 -2.57 -7.39 -7.93
C ALA A 41 -2.41 -6.57 -9.21
N LEU A 42 -1.40 -5.69 -9.27
CA LEU A 42 -1.09 -4.91 -10.48
C LEU A 42 -0.72 -5.81 -11.66
N ALA A 43 0.14 -6.82 -11.42
CA ALA A 43 0.53 -7.79 -12.45
C ALA A 43 -0.66 -8.63 -12.96
N ALA A 44 -1.66 -8.87 -12.12
CA ALA A 44 -2.91 -9.57 -12.48
C ALA A 44 -3.91 -8.67 -13.23
N GLY A 45 -3.58 -7.40 -13.51
CA GLY A 45 -4.42 -6.47 -14.27
C GLY A 45 -5.20 -5.47 -13.42
N CYS A 46 -4.94 -5.37 -12.11
CA CYS A 46 -5.47 -4.27 -11.32
C CYS A 46 -4.90 -2.94 -11.83
N THR A 47 -5.77 -1.97 -12.09
CA THR A 47 -5.35 -0.67 -12.67
C THR A 47 -4.84 0.32 -11.64
N MET A 48 -5.24 0.17 -10.38
CA MET A 48 -4.94 1.13 -9.32
C MET A 48 -5.16 0.50 -7.94
N ILE A 49 -4.26 0.82 -7.02
CA ILE A 49 -4.38 0.45 -5.61
C ILE A 49 -4.57 1.73 -4.80
N ARG A 50 -5.54 1.71 -3.88
CA ARG A 50 -5.83 2.80 -2.94
C ARG A 50 -5.55 2.30 -1.52
N PRO A 51 -4.36 2.57 -0.95
CA PRO A 51 -4.09 2.27 0.44
C PRO A 51 -4.98 3.15 1.34
N CYS A 52 -5.59 2.54 2.35
CA CYS A 52 -6.38 3.22 3.38
C CYS A 52 -5.80 2.84 4.74
N ALA A 53 -5.81 3.78 5.69
CA ALA A 53 -5.31 3.50 7.03
C ALA A 53 -6.32 2.65 7.81
N GLU A 54 -7.61 3.01 7.70
CA GLU A 54 -8.69 2.37 8.46
C GLU A 54 -9.67 1.57 7.60
N VAL A 55 -10.33 0.60 8.23
CA VAL A 55 -11.27 -0.31 7.55
C VAL A 55 -12.51 0.46 7.08
N GLU A 56 -13.01 1.36 7.91
CA GLU A 56 -14.17 2.20 7.64
C GLU A 56 -13.90 3.16 6.48
N GLU A 57 -12.67 3.69 6.38
CA GLU A 57 -12.22 4.52 5.26
C GLU A 57 -12.26 3.73 3.94
N ALA A 58 -11.73 2.51 3.94
CA ALA A 58 -11.74 1.64 2.76
C ALA A 58 -13.17 1.33 2.30
N ARG A 59 -14.08 1.03 3.23
CA ARG A 59 -15.50 0.78 2.95
C ARG A 59 -16.17 2.01 2.33
N ALA A 60 -16.03 3.17 2.96
CA ALA A 60 -16.61 4.42 2.48
C ALA A 60 -16.07 4.78 1.09
N LEU A 61 -14.78 4.57 0.84
CA LEU A 61 -14.19 4.78 -0.48
C LEU A 61 -14.78 3.82 -1.53
N ALA A 62 -14.92 2.53 -1.21
CA ALA A 62 -15.52 1.57 -2.13
C ALA A 62 -16.98 1.88 -2.46
N GLU A 63 -17.78 2.30 -1.47
CA GLU A 63 -19.18 2.74 -1.67
C GLU A 63 -19.29 3.99 -2.54
N SER A 64 -18.27 4.86 -2.53
CA SER A 64 -18.24 6.06 -3.39
C SER A 64 -17.89 5.78 -4.84
N LEU A 65 -17.44 4.56 -5.17
CA LEU A 65 -16.98 4.16 -6.49
C LEU A 65 -18.03 3.29 -7.20
N PRO A 66 -17.98 3.19 -8.55
CA PRO A 66 -18.94 2.40 -9.29
C PRO A 66 -18.97 0.94 -8.83
N ALA A 67 -20.18 0.45 -8.52
CA ALA A 67 -20.38 -0.92 -8.06
C ALA A 67 -19.77 -1.95 -9.04
N GLY A 68 -19.11 -2.98 -8.48
CA GLY A 68 -18.48 -4.05 -9.26
C GLY A 68 -17.19 -3.65 -9.99
N LYS A 69 -16.65 -2.43 -9.76
CA LYS A 69 -15.36 -1.98 -10.32
C LYS A 69 -14.22 -1.98 -9.31
N VAL A 70 -14.49 -2.28 -8.06
CA VAL A 70 -13.53 -2.24 -6.96
C VAL A 70 -13.62 -3.52 -6.15
N LEU A 71 -12.50 -3.92 -5.58
CA LEU A 71 -12.40 -5.00 -4.61
C LEU A 71 -11.85 -4.41 -3.32
N LEU A 72 -12.45 -4.79 -2.19
CA LEU A 72 -11.90 -4.54 -0.87
C LEU A 72 -10.92 -5.67 -0.52
N ALA A 73 -9.66 -5.31 -0.27
CA ALA A 73 -8.60 -6.25 0.09
C ALA A 73 -7.80 -5.72 1.28
N GLY A 74 -7.45 -6.59 2.23
CA GLY A 74 -6.68 -6.19 3.40
C GLY A 74 -6.72 -7.20 4.53
N GLU A 75 -6.02 -6.87 5.62
CA GLU A 75 -5.95 -7.70 6.81
C GLU A 75 -5.86 -6.88 8.11
N ARG A 76 -6.13 -7.56 9.22
CA ARG A 76 -5.73 -7.14 10.57
C ARG A 76 -5.18 -8.37 11.31
N GLY A 77 -3.97 -8.25 11.87
CA GLY A 77 -3.34 -9.36 12.60
C GLY A 77 -3.07 -10.59 11.74
N GLY A 78 -2.85 -10.40 10.43
CA GLY A 78 -2.64 -11.44 9.42
C GLY A 78 -3.93 -12.08 8.88
N GLN A 79 -5.11 -11.69 9.37
CA GLN A 79 -6.40 -12.28 9.04
C GLN A 79 -7.19 -11.39 8.08
N SER A 80 -7.91 -12.01 7.14
CA SER A 80 -8.84 -11.31 6.26
C SER A 80 -9.95 -10.62 7.05
N LEU A 81 -10.39 -9.47 6.54
CA LEU A 81 -11.44 -8.66 7.16
C LEU A 81 -12.83 -9.19 6.80
N PRO A 82 -13.78 -9.29 7.76
CA PRO A 82 -15.15 -9.68 7.46
C PRO A 82 -15.81 -8.77 6.42
N GLY A 83 -16.34 -9.34 5.35
CA GLY A 83 -17.00 -8.60 4.27
C GLY A 83 -16.05 -7.87 3.32
N PHE A 84 -14.73 -8.11 3.40
CA PHE A 84 -13.81 -7.79 2.31
C PHE A 84 -13.80 -8.93 1.29
N ASP A 85 -13.56 -8.60 0.03
CA ASP A 85 -13.53 -9.57 -1.07
C ASP A 85 -12.28 -10.46 -1.00
N LEU A 86 -11.14 -9.89 -0.60
CA LEU A 86 -9.84 -10.55 -0.56
C LEU A 86 -9.06 -10.24 0.73
N GLY A 87 -8.12 -11.11 1.06
CA GLY A 87 -7.12 -10.87 2.11
C GLY A 87 -5.86 -10.16 1.58
N ASN A 88 -4.84 -10.06 2.43
CA ASN A 88 -3.49 -9.58 2.04
C ASN A 88 -2.56 -10.76 1.73
N SER A 89 -2.88 -11.57 0.72
CA SER A 89 -2.13 -12.78 0.36
C SER A 89 -1.84 -12.91 -1.13
#